data_AF-A0A0D7A3E3-F1
#
_entry.id   AF-A0A0D7A3E3-F1
#
_cell.length_a   1.000
_cell.length_b   1.000
_cell.length_c   1.000
_cell.angle_alpha   90.00
_cell.angle_beta   90.00
_cell.angle_gamma   90.00
#
_symmetry.space_group_name_H-M   'P 1'
#
loop_
_entity.id
_entity.type
_entity.pdbx_description
1 polymer ?
#
loop_
_entity_poly.entity_id
_entity_poly.type
_entity_poly.pdbx_seq_one_letter_code
_entity_poly.pdbx_strand_id
1 'polypeptide(L)'
;MAIQKEDQSHLRVTLRSVRDNANWTEGQLLDLQTHNYEDWKNRIIDRLDASSGLSAYLFDAPRLHLPLTPYEPAATSNDEMNDLSVLGYIRSHMCKAERDYINACKFAHQAWSALETHHLR
;
A
#
# COMPACT_ATOMS: atom_id res chain seq x y z
N MET A 1 4.13 -3.91 -45.49
CA MET A 1 3.55 -3.21 -44.32
C MET A 1 3.91 -3.99 -43.08
N ALA A 2 4.90 -3.52 -42.32
CA ALA A 2 5.34 -4.18 -41.09
C ALA A 2 4.49 -3.61 -39.94
N ILE A 3 3.73 -4.50 -39.28
CA ILE A 3 2.98 -4.17 -38.08
C ILE A 3 4.03 -3.91 -36.99
N GLN A 4 4.17 -2.64 -36.59
CA GLN A 4 4.90 -2.26 -35.39
C GLN A 4 4.20 -2.96 -34.22
N LYS A 5 4.82 -4.02 -33.70
CA LYS A 5 4.48 -4.55 -32.38
C LYS A 5 4.85 -3.45 -31.40
N GLU A 6 3.85 -2.78 -30.85
CA GLU A 6 4.02 -1.93 -29.68
C GLU A 6 4.62 -2.81 -28.59
N ASP A 7 5.88 -2.53 -28.31
CA ASP A 7 6.63 -3.07 -27.20
C ASP A 7 5.97 -2.55 -25.92
N GLN A 8 5.01 -3.31 -25.38
CA GLN A 8 4.45 -3.11 -24.05
C GLN A 8 5.50 -3.48 -22.99
N SER A 9 6.63 -2.77 -23.03
CA SER A 9 7.67 -2.82 -22.03
C SER A 9 7.08 -2.30 -20.72
N HIS A 10 6.70 -3.23 -19.85
CA HIS A 10 6.75 -3.11 -18.40
C HIS A 10 6.10 -1.84 -17.84
N LEU A 11 4.77 -1.85 -17.66
CA LEU A 11 4.14 -1.04 -16.62
C LEU A 11 4.58 -1.60 -15.25
N ARG A 12 5.84 -1.37 -14.89
CA ARG A 12 6.28 -1.39 -13.51
C ARG A 12 5.52 -0.26 -12.84
N VAL A 13 4.43 -0.61 -12.16
CA VAL A 13 3.82 0.26 -11.17
C VAL A 13 4.76 0.26 -9.97
N THR A 14 5.91 0.92 -10.13
CA THR A 14 6.58 1.46 -8.98
C THR A 14 5.56 2.42 -8.37
N LEU A 15 5.44 2.48 -7.04
CA LEU A 15 5.15 3.77 -6.41
C LEU A 15 6.18 4.71 -7.03
N ARG A 16 5.82 5.35 -8.16
CA ARG A 16 6.58 6.48 -8.66
C ARG A 16 6.72 7.29 -7.41
N SER A 17 7.96 7.67 -7.10
CA SER A 17 8.24 8.70 -6.13
C SER A 17 7.43 9.92 -6.57
N VAL A 18 6.11 9.90 -6.33
CA VAL A 18 5.29 11.06 -6.13
C VAL A 18 6.13 11.75 -5.10
N ARG A 19 6.77 12.84 -5.51
CA ARG A 19 7.69 13.56 -4.65
C ARG A 19 6.94 13.75 -3.35
N ASP A 20 7.30 13.01 -2.31
CA ASP A 20 6.86 13.27 -0.96
C ASP A 20 7.62 14.53 -0.55
N ASN A 21 7.20 15.65 -1.14
CA ASN A 21 7.50 16.96 -0.59
C ASN A 21 6.60 17.23 0.62
N ALA A 22 5.70 16.30 0.96
CA ALA A 22 5.09 16.24 2.28
C ALA A 22 6.15 15.64 3.22
N ASN A 23 7.02 16.49 3.76
CA ASN A 23 7.79 16.13 4.94
C ASN A 23 6.77 15.83 6.06
N TRP A 24 6.45 14.55 6.25
CA TRP A 24 5.64 14.12 7.38
C TRP A 24 6.37 14.59 8.64
N THR A 25 5.74 15.46 9.40
CA THR A 25 6.28 15.84 10.69
C THR A 25 6.01 14.72 11.69
N GLU A 26 6.77 14.64 12.78
CA GLU A 26 6.56 13.60 13.80
C GLU A 26 5.12 13.58 14.33
N GLY A 27 4.46 14.75 14.41
CA GLY A 27 3.05 14.86 14.80
C GLY A 27 2.03 14.38 13.75
N GLN A 28 2.49 14.09 12.52
CA GLN A 28 1.65 13.51 11.47
C GLN A 28 1.81 11.99 11.36
N LEU A 29 2.81 11.40 12.04
CA LEU A 29 2.92 9.95 12.13
C LEU A 29 1.78 9.39 12.96
N LEU A 30 1.24 8.24 12.58
CA LEU A 30 0.22 7.58 13.37
C LEU A 30 0.74 7.28 14.78
N ASP A 31 -0.01 7.71 15.78
CA ASP A 31 0.26 7.45 17.20
C ASP A 31 -1.05 7.47 17.99
N LEU A 32 -1.33 6.38 18.72
CA LEU A 32 -2.53 6.24 19.54
C LEU A 32 -2.71 7.39 20.54
N GLN A 33 -1.61 7.93 21.08
CA GLN A 33 -1.65 9.03 22.06
C GLN A 33 -2.08 10.36 21.46
N THR A 34 -1.89 10.54 20.15
CA THR A 34 -2.22 11.79 19.45
C THR A 34 -3.64 11.81 18.90
N HIS A 35 -4.34 10.66 18.93
CA HIS A 35 -5.69 10.50 18.38
C HIS A 35 -5.82 11.02 16.93
N ASN A 36 -4.77 10.87 16.13
CA ASN A 36 -4.69 11.40 14.77
C ASN A 36 -5.09 10.40 13.68
N TYR A 37 -5.73 9.28 14.06
CA TYR A 37 -6.01 8.16 13.15
C TYR A 37 -6.83 8.57 11.92
N GLU A 38 -7.91 9.35 12.07
CA GLU A 38 -8.75 9.75 10.93
C GLU A 38 -8.01 10.64 9.93
N ASP A 39 -7.26 11.64 10.43
CA ASP A 39 -6.44 12.51 9.59
C ASP A 39 -5.32 11.74 8.89
N TRP A 40 -4.69 10.81 9.62
CA TRP A 40 -3.68 9.91 9.08
C TRP A 40 -4.27 9.00 7.99
N LYS A 41 -5.42 8.38 8.26
CA LYS A 41 -6.14 7.48 7.36
C LYS A 41 -6.46 8.15 6.03
N ASN A 42 -7.04 9.35 6.07
CA ASN A 42 -7.39 10.10 4.87
C ASN A 42 -6.16 10.41 4.02
N ARG A 43 -5.04 10.81 4.66
CA ARG A 43 -3.77 11.10 3.95
C ARG A 43 -3.19 9.87 3.27
N ILE A 44 -3.23 8.71 3.94
CA ILE A 44 -2.75 7.45 3.35
C ILE A 44 -3.61 7.06 2.14
N ILE A 45 -4.93 7.09 2.27
CA ILE A 45 -5.87 6.75 1.18
C ILE A 45 -5.65 7.67 -0.02
N ASP A 46 -5.70 8.99 0.18
CA ASP A 46 -5.51 9.99 -0.89
C ASP A 46 -4.21 9.77 -1.66
N ARG A 47 -3.14 9.41 -0.94
CA ARG A 47 -1.82 9.20 -1.54
C ARG A 47 -1.75 7.92 -2.35
N LEU A 48 -2.32 6.84 -1.83
CA LEU A 48 -2.36 5.56 -2.53
C LEU A 48 -3.28 5.62 -3.75
N ASP A 49 -4.38 6.38 -3.67
CA ASP A 49 -5.26 6.66 -4.80
C ASP A 49 -4.53 7.43 -5.90
N ALA A 50 -3.80 8.49 -5.53
CA ALA A 50 -2.95 9.23 -6.47
C ALA A 50 -1.84 8.34 -7.10
N SER A 51 -1.52 7.21 -6.47
CA SER A 51 -0.49 6.26 -6.91
C SER A 51 -1.06 5.12 -7.74
N SER A 52 -2.06 5.41 -8.59
CA SER A 52 -2.76 4.43 -9.45
C SER A 52 -3.75 3.53 -8.70
N GLY A 53 -4.43 4.05 -7.68
CA GLY A 53 -5.49 3.29 -6.99
C GLY A 53 -4.97 2.19 -6.07
N LEU A 54 -3.77 2.34 -5.51
CA LEU A 54 -3.20 1.38 -4.56
C LEU A 54 -3.97 1.30 -3.23
N SER A 55 -4.93 2.21 -3.00
CA SER A 55 -5.82 2.18 -1.84
C SER A 55 -6.65 0.89 -1.80
N ALA A 56 -6.89 0.25 -2.96
CA ALA A 56 -7.60 -1.02 -3.04
C ALA A 56 -6.97 -2.11 -2.15
N TYR A 57 -5.64 -2.14 -2.03
CA TYR A 57 -4.91 -3.12 -1.19
C TYR A 57 -5.11 -2.90 0.32
N LEU A 58 -5.70 -1.78 0.75
CA LEU A 58 -6.06 -1.55 2.15
C LEU A 58 -7.35 -2.28 2.56
N PHE A 59 -8.26 -2.46 1.60
CA PHE A 59 -9.61 -2.96 1.87
C PHE A 59 -9.81 -4.37 1.32
N ASP A 60 -9.18 -4.68 0.18
CA ASP A 60 -9.25 -5.99 -0.44
C ASP A 60 -8.10 -6.88 0.05
N ALA A 61 -8.43 -8.13 0.37
CA ALA A 61 -7.41 -9.16 0.45
C ALA A 61 -6.74 -9.27 -0.94
N PRO A 62 -5.40 -9.38 -1.02
CA PRO A 62 -4.72 -9.52 -2.29
C PRO A 62 -5.35 -10.69 -3.04
N ARG A 63 -5.59 -10.49 -4.33
CA ARG A 63 -6.13 -11.53 -5.22
C ARG A 63 -5.04 -12.57 -5.43
N LEU A 64 -4.77 -13.38 -4.41
CA LEU A 64 -3.88 -14.53 -4.46
C LEU A 64 -4.49 -15.70 -5.25
N HIS A 65 -5.45 -15.42 -6.14
CA HIS A 65 -5.92 -16.40 -7.09
C HIS A 65 -4.76 -16.66 -8.04
N LEU A 66 -4.13 -17.84 -7.90
CA LEU A 66 -3.21 -18.36 -8.90
C LEU A 66 -3.87 -18.19 -10.27
N PRO A 67 -3.13 -17.72 -11.28
CA PRO A 67 -3.70 -17.54 -12.59
C PRO A 67 -4.27 -18.88 -13.06
N LEU A 68 -5.51 -18.87 -13.55
CA LEU A 68 -6.19 -20.05 -14.11
C LEU A 68 -5.44 -20.64 -15.32
N THR A 69 -4.39 -19.95 -15.79
CA THR A 69 -3.53 -20.38 -16.88
C THR A 69 -2.05 -20.18 -16.54
N PRO A 70 -1.17 -21.07 -16.98
CA PRO A 70 0.29 -20.98 -16.76
C PRO A 70 0.98 -19.79 -17.47
N TYR A 71 0.22 -18.85 -18.06
CA TYR A 71 0.72 -17.76 -18.90
C TYR A 71 0.77 -16.38 -18.21
N GLU A 72 0.35 -16.23 -16.95
CA GLU A 72 0.37 -14.94 -16.25
C GLU A 72 1.16 -14.91 -14.91
N PRO A 73 2.43 -15.38 -14.88
CA PRO A 73 3.27 -15.23 -13.69
C PRO A 73 3.61 -13.76 -13.36
N ALA A 74 3.51 -12.85 -14.33
CA ALA A 74 3.83 -11.43 -14.12
C ALA A 74 2.74 -10.68 -13.32
N ALA A 75 1.47 -11.06 -13.47
CA ALA A 75 0.36 -10.38 -12.80
C ALA A 75 0.38 -10.64 -11.27
N THR A 76 0.60 -11.89 -10.86
CA THR A 76 0.70 -12.27 -9.45
C THR A 76 1.93 -11.70 -8.75
N SER A 77 3.08 -11.70 -9.42
CA SER A 77 4.29 -11.05 -8.89
C SER A 77 4.11 -9.54 -8.70
N ASN A 78 3.37 -8.87 -9.59
CA ASN A 78 3.08 -7.45 -9.45
C ASN A 78 2.14 -7.16 -8.27
N ASP A 79 1.12 -8.00 -8.05
CA ASP A 79 0.19 -7.84 -6.93
C ASP A 79 0.87 -8.02 -5.57
N GLU A 80 1.74 -9.02 -5.42
CA GLU A 80 2.52 -9.22 -4.18
C GLU A 80 3.48 -8.04 -3.93
N MET A 81 4.16 -7.56 -4.98
CA MET A 81 5.06 -6.40 -4.85
C MET A 81 4.30 -5.12 -4.51
N ASN A 82 3.09 -4.93 -5.06
CA ASN A 82 2.24 -3.79 -4.75
C ASN A 82 1.77 -3.84 -3.29
N ASP A 83 1.28 -4.99 -2.83
CA ASP A 83 0.84 -5.15 -1.43
C ASP A 83 2.01 -4.90 -0.45
N LEU A 84 3.19 -5.46 -0.71
CA LEU A 84 4.39 -5.20 0.10
C LEU A 84 4.80 -3.73 0.08
N SER A 85 4.64 -3.06 -1.07
CA SER A 85 4.92 -1.63 -1.19
C SER A 85 3.95 -0.79 -0.37
N VAL A 86 2.65 -1.11 -0.40
CA VAL A 86 1.63 -0.46 0.42
C VAL A 86 1.88 -0.72 1.91
N LEU A 87 2.19 -1.97 2.29
CA LEU A 87 2.53 -2.33 3.67
C LEU A 87 3.78 -1.58 4.16
N GLY A 88 4.81 -1.48 3.32
CA GLY A 88 6.01 -0.69 3.61
C GLY A 88 5.68 0.80 3.79
N TYR A 89 4.82 1.34 2.94
CA TYR A 89 4.36 2.72 3.02
C TYR A 89 3.58 3.01 4.30
N ILE A 90 2.68 2.11 4.71
CA ILE A 90 1.97 2.22 6.01
C ILE A 90 3.00 2.27 7.15
N ARG A 91 3.94 1.32 7.19
CA ARG A 91 4.95 1.20 8.25
C ARG A 91 5.88 2.41 8.35
N SER A 92 6.16 3.11 7.24
CA SER A 92 7.00 4.29 7.27
C SER A 92 6.31 5.53 7.86
N HIS A 93 4.98 5.55 7.90
CA HIS A 93 4.20 6.72 8.33
C HIS A 93 3.56 6.57 9.71
N MET A 94 4.23 5.88 10.62
CA MET A 94 3.73 5.63 11.98
C MET A 94 4.87 5.62 12.98
N CYS A 95 4.52 5.84 14.26
CA CYS A 95 5.49 5.75 15.35
C CYS A 95 5.94 4.29 15.57
N LYS A 96 6.99 4.10 16.37
CA LYS A 96 7.56 2.77 16.60
C LYS A 96 6.56 1.82 17.26
N ALA A 97 5.75 2.30 18.21
CA ALA A 97 4.78 1.46 18.92
C ALA A 97 3.73 0.86 17.97
N GLU A 98 3.16 1.68 17.09
CA GLU A 98 2.23 1.23 16.04
C GLU A 98 2.88 0.25 15.06
N ARG A 99 4.13 0.53 14.66
CA ARG A 99 4.88 -0.34 13.76
C ARG A 99 5.12 -1.72 14.38
N ASP A 100 5.50 -1.75 15.65
CA ASP A 100 5.71 -2.99 16.41
C ASP A 100 4.39 -3.77 16.53
N TYR A 101 3.26 -3.09 16.71
CA TYR A 101 1.92 -3.70 16.77
C TYR A 101 1.55 -4.44 15.48
N ILE A 102 1.82 -3.85 14.31
CA ILE A 102 1.51 -4.48 13.00
C ILE A 102 2.69 -5.26 12.38
N ASN A 103 3.76 -5.51 13.13
CA ASN A 103 4.98 -6.13 12.58
C ASN A 103 4.72 -7.57 12.09
N ALA A 104 3.79 -8.29 12.73
CA ALA A 104 3.40 -9.64 12.34
C ALA A 104 2.48 -9.69 11.10
N CYS A 105 1.90 -8.56 10.68
CA CYS A 105 1.02 -8.50 9.50
C CYS A 105 1.84 -8.74 8.23
N LYS A 106 1.34 -9.64 7.38
CA LYS A 106 2.01 -10.00 6.12
C LYS A 106 1.47 -9.20 4.94
N PHE A 107 0.22 -8.76 5.03
CA PHE A 107 -0.47 -8.04 3.96
C PHE A 107 -0.95 -6.66 4.40
N ALA A 108 -1.08 -5.74 3.44
CA ALA A 108 -1.50 -4.36 3.70
C ALA A 108 -2.88 -4.28 4.38
N HIS A 109 -3.89 -4.99 3.86
CA HIS A 109 -5.24 -5.05 4.45
C HIS A 109 -5.26 -5.55 5.90
N GLN A 110 -4.38 -6.50 6.25
CA GLN A 110 -4.29 -7.01 7.63
C GLN A 110 -3.77 -5.95 8.58
N ALA A 111 -2.70 -5.25 8.18
CA ALA A 111 -2.16 -4.15 8.95
C ALA A 111 -3.20 -3.02 9.09
N TRP A 112 -3.88 -2.68 7.99
CA TRP A 112 -4.91 -1.65 7.95
C TRP A 112 -6.06 -1.93 8.92
N SER A 113 -6.66 -3.13 8.84
CA SER A 113 -7.75 -3.55 9.73
C SER A 113 -7.34 -3.63 11.20
N ALA A 114 -6.09 -4.07 11.48
CA ALA A 114 -5.55 -4.11 12.83
C ALA A 114 -5.44 -2.69 13.42
N LEU A 115 -4.91 -1.73 12.65
CA LEU A 115 -4.82 -0.33 13.08
C LEU A 115 -6.20 0.30 13.28
N GLU A 116 -7.14 0.06 12.36
CA GLU A 116 -8.51 0.55 12.50
C GLU A 116 -9.15 0.06 13.81
N THR A 117 -8.97 -1.22 14.13
CA THR A 117 -9.45 -1.80 15.39
C THR A 117 -8.72 -1.23 16.61
N HIS A 118 -7.43 -0.90 16.48
CA HIS A 118 -6.61 -0.41 17.59
C HIS A 118 -6.94 1.04 17.96
N HIS A 119 -7.26 1.88 16.97
CA HIS A 119 -7.48 3.33 17.15
C HIS A 119 -8.94 3.74 17.28
N LEU A 120 -9.90 2.91 16.83
CA LEU A 120 -11.34 3.21 16.93
C LEU A 120 -12.03 2.52 18.11
N ARG A 121 -11.31 1.75 18.93
CA ARG A 121 -11.82 1.14 20.17
C ARG A 121 -11.58 2.05 21.37
#